data_AF-A0A2M7EJF4-F1
#
_entry.id   AF-A0A2M7EJF4-F1
#
_cell.length_a   1.000
_cell.length_b   1.000
_cell.length_c   1.000
_cell.angle_alpha   90.00
_cell.angle_beta   90.00
_cell.angle_gamma   90.00
#
_symmetry.space_group_name_H-M   'P 1'
#
loop_
_entity.id
_entity.type
_entity.pdbx_description
1 polymer ?
#
loop_
_entity_poly.entity_id
_entity_poly.type
_entity_poly.pdbx_seq_one_letter_code
_entity_poly.pdbx_strand_id
1 'polypeptide(L)'
;CNMIVTKEGEFYGIEMHRKVVSENVRREMNKITHYIGKTYAKAGYRGRFDVDYLYDGKKLYANESNTRTNGGTDTYFIIRKLIGPIFFTSRYILSNYIELNKKISFNALIEMVSPLLYDKKTKVGFILGSENTLHHKGLSFILVGKNKKHTLVLAKKMNAVLKSILTIKKNK
;
A
#
# COMPACT_ATOMS: atom_id res chain seq x y z
N CYS A 1 -3.87 8.12 -0.07
CA CYS A 1 -2.84 7.29 0.61
C CYS A 1 -1.73 8.24 1.08
N ASN A 2 -0.73 7.73 1.78
CA ASN A 2 0.54 8.41 2.00
C ASN A 2 1.67 7.46 1.59
N MET A 3 2.76 8.00 1.05
CA MET A 3 3.99 7.24 0.82
C MET A 3 4.78 7.19 2.12
N ILE A 4 5.28 6.01 2.47
CA ILE A 4 6.17 5.81 3.60
C ILE A 4 7.58 5.86 3.05
N VAL A 5 8.41 6.72 3.63
CA VAL A 5 9.84 6.81 3.31
C VAL A 5 10.65 6.45 4.56
N THR A 6 11.82 5.85 4.35
CA THR A 6 12.79 5.63 5.42
C THR A 6 13.41 6.96 5.86
N LYS A 7 14.22 6.94 6.92
CA LYS A 7 14.92 8.16 7.37
C LYS A 7 15.91 8.68 6.32
N GLU A 8 16.42 7.77 5.51
CA GLU A 8 17.36 8.01 4.41
C GLU A 8 16.63 8.46 3.13
N GLY A 9 15.30 8.55 3.15
CA GLY A 9 14.49 8.97 2.01
C GLY A 9 14.16 7.86 1.02
N GLU A 10 14.48 6.60 1.33
CA GLU A 10 14.10 5.47 0.45
C GLU A 10 12.60 5.20 0.53
N PHE A 11 11.96 4.92 -0.61
CA PHE A 11 10.57 4.48 -0.62
C PHE A 11 10.41 3.12 0.10
N TYR A 12 9.49 3.08 1.07
CA TYR A 12 9.15 1.88 1.84
C TYR A 12 7.73 1.38 1.55
N GLY A 13 6.95 1.98 0.66
CA GLY A 13 5.57 1.54 0.41
C GLY A 13 4.53 2.59 0.75
N ILE A 14 3.29 2.16 0.90
CA ILE A 14 2.14 3.05 1.06
C ILE A 14 1.28 2.69 2.27
N GLU A 15 0.74 3.70 2.93
CA GLU A 15 -0.31 3.55 3.94
C GLU A 15 -1.65 4.13 3.46
N MET A 16 -2.75 3.46 3.82
CA MET A 16 -4.10 3.95 3.58
C MET A 16 -4.94 3.91 4.85
N HIS A 17 -5.39 5.09 5.26
CA HIS A 17 -6.41 5.32 6.28
C HIS A 17 -6.84 6.78 6.17
N ARG A 18 -8.07 7.13 6.56
CA ARG A 18 -8.58 8.52 6.55
C ARG A 18 -7.67 9.50 7.29
N LYS A 19 -6.97 9.01 8.31
CA LYS A 19 -6.12 9.80 9.22
C LYS A 19 -4.65 9.87 8.78
N VAL A 20 -4.24 9.26 7.66
CA VAL A 20 -2.82 9.36 7.21
C VAL A 20 -2.50 10.72 6.60
N VAL A 21 -3.51 11.38 6.02
CA VAL A 21 -3.42 12.76 5.54
C VAL A 21 -4.46 13.58 6.31
N SER A 22 -4.09 14.79 6.71
CA SER A 22 -5.02 15.69 7.42
C SER A 22 -6.25 15.99 6.55
N GLU A 23 -7.37 16.30 7.20
CA GLU A 23 -8.60 16.56 6.46
C GLU A 23 -8.48 17.76 5.51
N ASN A 24 -7.82 18.82 5.96
CA ASN A 24 -7.59 20.03 5.16
C ASN A 24 -6.80 19.71 3.89
N VAL A 25 -5.65 19.02 4.03
CA VAL A 25 -4.81 18.65 2.89
C VAL A 25 -5.57 17.75 1.93
N ARG A 26 -6.31 16.76 2.45
CA ARG A 26 -7.11 15.85 1.61
C ARG A 26 -8.23 16.57 0.84
N ARG A 27 -8.86 17.60 1.42
CA ARG A 27 -9.85 18.41 0.68
C ARG A 27 -9.20 19.16 -0.47
N GLU A 28 -8.01 19.72 -0.28
CA GLU A 28 -7.26 20.38 -1.35
C GLU A 28 -6.81 19.39 -2.44
N MET A 29 -6.30 18.21 -2.06
CA MET A 29 -6.00 17.12 -3.02
C MET A 29 -7.24 16.78 -3.87
N ASN A 30 -8.41 16.64 -3.25
CA ASN A 30 -9.64 16.32 -3.98
C ASN A 30 -10.03 17.41 -4.98
N LYS A 31 -9.88 18.69 -4.61
CA LYS A 31 -10.16 19.82 -5.52
C LYS A 31 -9.24 19.79 -6.74
N ILE A 32 -7.94 19.64 -6.50
CA ILE A 32 -6.92 19.62 -7.57
C ILE A 32 -7.10 18.39 -8.46
N THR A 33 -7.25 17.19 -7.88
CA THR A 33 -7.49 15.95 -8.64
C THR A 33 -8.77 16.04 -9.47
N HIS A 34 -9.85 16.63 -8.94
CA HIS A 34 -11.09 16.81 -9.69
C HIS A 34 -10.94 17.77 -10.86
N TYR A 35 -10.18 18.85 -10.69
CA TYR A 35 -9.85 19.77 -11.78
C TYR A 35 -9.05 19.07 -12.88
N ILE A 36 -7.98 18.34 -12.53
CA ILE A 36 -7.18 17.55 -13.48
C ILE A 36 -8.05 16.53 -14.20
N GLY A 37 -8.91 15.80 -13.46
CA GLY A 37 -9.81 14.81 -14.03
C GLY A 37 -10.81 15.39 -15.03
N LYS A 38 -11.33 16.59 -14.77
CA LYS A 38 -12.18 17.32 -15.74
C LYS A 38 -11.40 17.68 -17.01
N THR A 39 -10.16 18.13 -16.87
CA THR A 39 -9.29 18.46 -18.01
C THR A 39 -9.01 17.23 -18.86
N TYR A 40 -8.67 16.11 -18.24
CA TYR A 40 -8.51 14.82 -18.91
C TYR A 40 -9.78 14.36 -19.62
N ALA A 41 -10.94 14.45 -18.94
CA ALA A 41 -12.20 14.04 -19.53
C ALA A 41 -12.57 14.87 -20.77
N LYS A 42 -12.32 16.19 -20.74
CA LYS A 42 -12.51 17.10 -21.88
C LYS A 42 -11.58 16.76 -23.04
N ALA A 43 -10.35 16.35 -22.75
CA ALA A 43 -9.38 15.89 -23.75
C ALA A 43 -9.64 14.47 -24.27
N GLY A 44 -10.76 13.83 -23.88
CA GLY A 44 -11.15 12.51 -24.36
C GLY A 44 -10.60 11.33 -23.56
N TYR A 45 -9.77 11.55 -22.53
CA TYR A 45 -9.27 10.46 -21.70
C TYR A 45 -10.42 9.76 -20.94
N ARG A 46 -10.41 8.43 -20.97
CA ARG A 46 -11.35 7.56 -20.24
C ARG A 46 -10.55 6.47 -19.55
N GLY A 47 -10.39 6.58 -18.24
CA GLY A 47 -9.57 5.66 -17.49
C GLY A 47 -9.39 6.09 -16.05
N ARG A 48 -8.53 5.36 -15.35
CA ARG A 48 -8.12 5.68 -13.98
C ARG A 48 -6.83 6.46 -14.02
N PHE A 49 -6.76 7.50 -13.21
CA PHE A 49 -5.54 8.21 -12.98
C PHE A 49 -5.36 8.45 -11.48
N ASP A 50 -4.12 8.64 -11.08
CA ASP A 50 -3.77 9.23 -9.80
C ASP A 50 -3.01 10.54 -10.02
N VAL A 51 -2.83 11.26 -8.92
CA VAL A 51 -2.04 12.48 -8.86
C VAL A 51 -1.18 12.36 -7.63
N ASP A 52 0.13 12.47 -7.82
CA ASP A 52 1.09 12.49 -6.74
C ASP A 52 1.27 13.91 -6.24
N TYR A 53 1.33 14.01 -4.93
CA TYR A 53 1.39 15.28 -4.24
C TYR A 53 2.58 15.34 -3.30
N LEU A 54 3.18 16.53 -3.21
CA LEU A 54 4.18 16.89 -2.21
C LEU A 54 3.55 17.89 -1.24
N TYR A 55 3.80 17.71 0.06
CA TYR A 55 3.33 18.62 1.10
C TYR A 55 4.50 19.06 1.97
N ASP A 56 4.80 20.36 1.99
CA ASP A 56 5.93 20.93 2.74
C ASP A 56 5.59 21.29 4.21
N GLY A 57 4.37 20.96 4.66
CA GLY A 57 3.85 21.36 5.97
C GLY A 57 2.94 22.58 5.93
N LYS A 58 2.99 23.37 4.86
CA LYS A 58 2.19 24.61 4.66
C LYS A 58 1.40 24.57 3.36
N LYS A 59 2.01 24.09 2.28
CA LYS A 59 1.46 24.11 0.92
C LYS A 59 1.53 22.72 0.29
N LEU A 60 0.50 22.43 -0.50
CA LEU A 60 0.36 21.23 -1.30
C LEU A 60 0.73 21.55 -2.74
N TYR A 61 1.56 20.70 -3.33
CA TYR A 61 1.99 20.79 -4.73
C TYR A 61 1.59 19.51 -5.44
N ALA A 62 0.92 19.62 -6.58
CA ALA A 62 0.77 18.49 -7.50
C ALA A 62 2.09 18.32 -8.26
N ASN A 63 2.68 17.13 -8.20
CA ASN A 63 3.97 16.84 -8.80
C ASN A 63 3.81 16.14 -10.15
N GLU A 64 3.08 15.02 -10.16
CA GLU A 64 2.82 14.24 -11.37
C GLU A 64 1.43 13.62 -11.35
N SER A 65 1.03 13.09 -12.50
CA SER A 65 -0.22 12.36 -12.68
C SER A 65 0.03 11.12 -13.52
N ASN A 66 -0.36 9.94 -13.02
CA ASN A 66 -0.20 8.69 -13.75
C ASN A 66 -1.53 8.22 -14.31
N THR A 67 -1.62 8.02 -15.62
CA THR A 67 -2.85 7.57 -16.32
C THR A 67 -2.92 6.05 -16.49
N ARG A 68 -2.37 5.30 -15.53
CA ARG A 68 -2.27 3.84 -15.53
C ARG A 68 -2.63 3.27 -14.16
N THR A 69 -2.94 1.99 -14.11
CA THR A 69 -3.03 1.25 -12.84
C THR A 69 -1.62 1.09 -12.25
N ASN A 70 -1.49 1.34 -10.95
CA ASN A 70 -0.25 1.09 -10.20
C ASN A 70 -0.55 0.29 -8.91
N GLY A 71 0.50 -0.02 -8.13
CA GLY A 71 0.35 -0.81 -6.90
C GLY A 71 -0.59 -0.18 -5.86
N GLY A 72 -0.66 1.17 -5.80
CA GLY A 72 -1.62 1.87 -4.96
C GLY A 72 -3.06 1.69 -5.43
N THR A 73 -3.27 1.74 -6.75
CA THR A 73 -4.56 1.48 -7.38
C THR A 73 -5.04 0.07 -7.08
N ASP A 74 -4.19 -0.94 -7.28
CA ASP A 74 -4.54 -2.34 -7.02
C ASP A 74 -4.89 -2.58 -5.55
N THR A 75 -4.05 -2.06 -4.64
CA THR A 75 -4.30 -2.13 -3.20
C THR A 75 -5.66 -1.54 -2.84
N TYR A 76 -6.01 -0.37 -3.38
CA TYR A 76 -7.29 0.28 -3.12
C TYR A 76 -8.47 -0.62 -3.56
N PHE A 77 -8.43 -1.16 -4.78
CA PHE A 77 -9.53 -1.96 -5.32
C PHE A 77 -9.68 -3.32 -4.63
N ILE A 78 -8.57 -4.00 -4.35
CA ILE A 78 -8.57 -5.27 -3.60
C ILE A 78 -9.22 -5.07 -2.23
N ILE A 79 -8.76 -4.07 -1.46
CA ILE A 79 -9.29 -3.83 -0.12
C ILE A 79 -10.75 -3.36 -0.16
N ARG A 80 -11.10 -2.46 -1.09
CA ARG A 80 -12.49 -2.03 -1.27
C ARG A 80 -13.42 -3.21 -1.60
N LYS A 81 -12.96 -4.20 -2.38
CA LYS A 81 -13.74 -5.41 -2.67
C LYS A 81 -13.88 -6.33 -1.46
N LEU A 82 -12.83 -6.48 -0.66
CA LEU A 82 -12.81 -7.41 0.49
C LEU A 82 -13.55 -6.89 1.73
N ILE A 83 -13.53 -5.57 1.96
CA ILE A 83 -14.02 -4.91 3.18
C ILE A 83 -15.23 -4.02 2.89
N GLY A 84 -15.34 -3.48 1.68
CA GLY A 84 -16.37 -2.51 1.30
C GLY A 84 -15.88 -1.06 1.40
N PRO A 85 -16.74 -0.08 1.04
CA PRO A 85 -16.37 1.33 0.93
C PRO A 85 -15.91 1.97 2.24
N ILE A 86 -16.33 1.42 3.38
CA ILE A 86 -15.97 1.91 4.71
C ILE A 86 -14.53 1.57 5.13
N PHE A 87 -13.78 0.81 4.32
CA PHE A 87 -12.43 0.36 4.70
C PHE A 87 -11.52 1.55 5.04
N PHE A 88 -11.64 2.66 4.31
CA PHE A 88 -10.74 3.80 4.45
C PHE A 88 -10.86 4.49 5.82
N THR A 89 -11.99 4.33 6.52
CA THR A 89 -12.20 4.86 7.88
C THR A 89 -12.10 3.80 8.97
N SER A 90 -12.28 2.52 8.62
CA SER A 90 -12.40 1.42 9.59
C SER A 90 -11.18 0.52 9.68
N ARG A 91 -10.24 0.61 8.74
CA ARG A 91 -9.05 -0.25 8.64
C ARG A 91 -7.84 0.54 8.20
N TYR A 92 -6.70 0.18 8.77
CA TYR A 92 -5.41 0.74 8.38
C TYR A 92 -4.68 -0.26 7.50
N ILE A 93 -4.37 0.17 6.28
CA ILE A 93 -3.75 -0.65 5.24
C ILE A 93 -2.30 -0.23 5.10
N LEU A 94 -1.41 -1.21 5.00
CA LEU A 94 -0.02 -1.05 4.59
C LEU A 94 0.22 -1.94 3.38
N SER A 95 0.69 -1.39 2.27
CA SER A 95 1.15 -2.19 1.14
C SER A 95 2.60 -1.88 0.85
N ASN A 96 3.38 -2.92 0.60
CA ASN A 96 4.80 -2.81 0.37
C ASN A 96 5.32 -3.99 -0.47
N TYR A 97 6.54 -3.83 -0.95
CA TYR A 97 7.39 -4.83 -1.56
C TYR A 97 8.63 -5.04 -0.68
N ILE A 98 9.04 -6.29 -0.47
CA ILE A 98 10.31 -6.62 0.18
C ILE A 98 11.12 -7.58 -0.67
N GLU A 99 12.44 -7.40 -0.63
CA GLU A 99 13.38 -8.32 -1.27
C GLU A 99 13.63 -9.55 -0.40
N LEU A 100 13.66 -10.70 -1.05
CA LEU A 100 13.96 -11.99 -0.48
C LEU A 100 15.40 -12.38 -0.85
N ASN A 101 16.06 -13.11 0.04
CA ASN A 101 17.43 -13.59 -0.22
C ASN A 101 17.44 -14.80 -1.19
N LYS A 102 16.30 -15.50 -1.33
CA LYS A 102 16.12 -16.67 -2.19
C LYS A 102 14.72 -16.69 -2.80
N LYS A 103 14.57 -17.47 -3.88
CA LYS A 103 13.24 -17.76 -4.46
C LYS A 103 12.47 -18.68 -3.51
N ILE A 104 11.16 -18.48 -3.42
CA ILE A 104 10.24 -19.31 -2.65
C ILE A 104 9.02 -19.63 -3.52
N SER A 105 8.46 -20.83 -3.40
CA SER A 105 7.22 -21.18 -4.07
C SER A 105 6.02 -20.54 -3.36
N PHE A 106 4.92 -20.35 -4.08
CA PHE A 106 3.68 -19.87 -3.49
C PHE A 106 3.24 -20.72 -2.29
N ASN A 107 3.20 -22.05 -2.45
CA ASN A 107 2.78 -22.97 -1.38
C ASN A 107 3.66 -22.85 -0.13
N ALA A 108 4.99 -22.80 -0.30
CA ALA A 108 5.91 -22.67 0.83
C ALA A 108 5.72 -21.32 1.56
N LEU A 109 5.51 -20.23 0.82
CA LEU A 109 5.20 -18.94 1.43
C LEU A 109 3.90 -19.00 2.22
N ILE A 110 2.83 -19.52 1.60
CA ILE A 110 1.50 -19.61 2.20
C ILE A 110 1.53 -20.45 3.48
N GLU A 111 2.27 -21.55 3.49
CA GLU A 111 2.47 -22.38 4.69
C GLU A 111 3.13 -21.56 5.82
N MET A 112 4.23 -20.86 5.50
CA MET A 112 4.94 -20.01 6.46
C MET A 112 4.04 -18.92 7.05
N VAL A 113 3.30 -18.20 6.20
CA VAL A 113 2.47 -17.06 6.63
C VAL A 113 1.03 -17.45 7.00
N SER A 114 0.70 -18.74 6.99
CA SER A 114 -0.66 -19.24 7.28
C SER A 114 -1.31 -18.64 8.52
N PRO A 115 -0.60 -18.41 9.66
CA PRO A 115 -1.22 -17.82 10.86
C PRO A 115 -1.52 -16.33 10.73
N LEU A 116 -0.99 -15.68 9.69
CA LEU A 116 -1.11 -14.26 9.43
C LEU A 116 -2.04 -13.95 8.26
N LEU A 117 -2.46 -14.95 7.49
CA LEU A 117 -3.30 -14.76 6.31
C LEU A 117 -4.57 -13.98 6.64
N TYR A 118 -5.03 -13.23 5.64
CA TYR A 118 -6.24 -12.45 5.75
C TYR A 118 -7.46 -13.31 6.10
N ASP A 119 -8.07 -12.98 7.23
CA ASP A 119 -9.26 -13.64 7.72
C ASP A 119 -10.52 -12.86 7.29
N LYS A 120 -11.44 -13.55 6.61
CA LYS A 120 -12.64 -12.93 6.03
C LYS A 120 -13.64 -12.45 7.08
N LYS A 121 -13.62 -13.02 8.30
CA LYS A 121 -14.55 -12.67 9.38
C LYS A 121 -14.12 -11.40 10.11
N THR A 122 -12.85 -11.32 10.47
CA THR A 122 -12.23 -10.20 11.17
C THR A 122 -11.83 -9.06 10.23
N LYS A 123 -11.65 -9.36 8.93
CA LYS A 123 -11.19 -8.43 7.89
C LYS A 123 -9.81 -7.87 8.21
N VAL A 124 -8.90 -8.76 8.62
CA VAL A 124 -7.56 -8.44 9.12
C VAL A 124 -6.59 -9.54 8.67
N GLY A 125 -5.35 -9.16 8.36
CA GLY A 125 -4.26 -10.10 8.07
C GLY A 125 -3.46 -9.71 6.85
N PHE A 126 -2.69 -10.68 6.37
CA PHE A 126 -1.76 -10.60 5.25
C PHE A 126 -2.42 -11.08 3.97
N ILE A 127 -2.20 -10.34 2.89
CA ILE A 127 -2.61 -10.69 1.53
C ILE A 127 -1.37 -10.69 0.67
N LEU A 128 -1.13 -11.79 -0.05
CA LEU A 128 -0.11 -11.82 -1.10
C LEU A 128 -0.58 -10.94 -2.26
N GLY A 129 0.24 -9.97 -2.65
CA GLY A 129 -0.07 -9.05 -3.74
C GLY A 129 0.22 -9.62 -5.12
N SER A 130 1.24 -10.48 -5.25
CA SER A 130 1.61 -11.10 -6.52
C SER A 130 2.48 -12.34 -6.32
N GLU A 131 2.04 -13.49 -6.82
CA GLU A 131 2.87 -14.69 -6.90
C GLU A 131 4.08 -14.48 -7.82
N ASN A 132 3.90 -13.76 -8.94
CA ASN A 132 4.96 -13.57 -9.92
C ASN A 132 6.22 -12.93 -9.32
N THR A 133 6.04 -12.03 -8.34
CA THR A 133 7.17 -11.39 -7.65
C THR A 133 8.09 -12.39 -6.93
N LEU A 134 7.56 -13.52 -6.47
CA LEU A 134 8.33 -14.56 -5.78
C LEU A 134 9.42 -15.16 -6.68
N HIS A 135 9.15 -15.30 -7.98
CA HIS A 135 10.12 -15.80 -8.97
C HIS A 135 11.32 -14.87 -9.14
N HIS A 136 11.14 -13.59 -8.83
CA HIS A 136 12.17 -12.54 -8.89
C HIS A 136 12.74 -12.20 -7.51
N LYS A 137 12.63 -13.12 -6.54
CA LYS A 137 13.07 -12.89 -5.15
C LYS A 137 12.43 -11.64 -4.51
N GLY A 138 11.19 -11.35 -4.88
CA GLY A 138 10.42 -10.25 -4.32
C GLY A 138 9.15 -10.74 -3.65
N LEU A 139 8.65 -9.98 -2.70
CA LEU A 139 7.36 -10.23 -2.08
C LEU A 139 6.56 -8.92 -2.04
N SER A 140 5.60 -8.79 -2.94
CA SER A 140 4.54 -7.77 -2.84
C SER A 140 3.44 -8.24 -1.90
N PHE A 141 3.03 -7.40 -0.95
CA PHE A 141 1.99 -7.76 0.01
C PHE A 141 1.13 -6.57 0.44
N ILE A 142 0.00 -6.90 1.06
CA ILE A 142 -0.89 -5.96 1.72
C ILE A 142 -1.17 -6.48 3.14
N LEU A 143 -0.95 -5.64 4.14
CA LEU A 143 -1.36 -5.87 5.52
C LEU A 143 -2.61 -5.05 5.83
N VAL A 144 -3.63 -5.73 6.34
CA VAL A 144 -4.87 -5.13 6.80
C VAL A 144 -4.92 -5.22 8.32
N GLY A 145 -4.91 -4.09 9.01
CA GLY A 145 -5.06 -4.06 10.47
C GLY A 145 -6.22 -3.20 10.94
N LYS A 146 -6.59 -3.38 12.21
CA LYS A 146 -7.66 -2.62 12.87
C LYS A 146 -7.32 -1.12 12.98
N ASN A 147 -6.04 -0.81 13.14
CA ASN A 147 -5.48 0.53 13.25
C ASN A 147 -3.95 0.45 12.99
N LYS A 148 -3.27 1.61 12.95
CA LYS A 148 -1.83 1.70 12.68
C LYS A 148 -1.00 0.81 13.62
N LYS A 149 -1.25 0.86 14.93
CA LYS A 149 -0.53 0.05 15.93
C LYS A 149 -0.67 -1.44 15.64
N HIS A 150 -1.89 -1.90 15.34
CA HIS A 150 -2.15 -3.30 15.01
C HIS A 150 -1.44 -3.72 13.72
N THR A 151 -1.48 -2.89 12.67
CA THR A 151 -0.81 -3.19 11.39
C THR A 151 0.71 -3.27 11.56
N LEU A 152 1.31 -2.43 12.40
CA LEU A 152 2.74 -2.52 12.71
C LEU A 152 3.10 -3.80 13.49
N VAL A 153 2.23 -4.26 14.39
CA VAL A 153 2.40 -5.57 15.06
C VAL A 153 2.32 -6.72 14.05
N LEU A 154 1.38 -6.67 13.11
CA LEU A 154 1.30 -7.65 12.02
C LEU A 154 2.57 -7.66 11.17
N ALA A 155 3.10 -6.48 10.81
CA ALA A 155 4.35 -6.35 10.06
C ALA A 155 5.54 -6.98 10.80
N LYS A 156 5.64 -6.76 12.12
CA LYS A 156 6.67 -7.39 12.96
C LYS A 156 6.54 -8.91 12.99
N LYS A 157 5.32 -9.45 13.15
CA LYS A 157 5.07 -10.89 13.13
C LYS A 157 5.42 -11.51 11.77
N MET A 158 5.03 -10.85 10.68
CA MET A 158 5.37 -11.25 9.32
C MET A 158 6.89 -11.30 9.12
N ASN A 159 7.61 -10.24 9.51
CA ASN A 159 9.07 -10.20 9.42
C ASN A 159 9.75 -11.29 10.26
N ALA A 160 9.19 -11.63 11.43
CA ALA A 160 9.70 -12.72 12.27
C ALA A 160 9.54 -14.10 11.59
N VAL A 161 8.37 -14.36 11.00
CA VAL A 161 8.09 -15.58 10.22
C VAL A 161 8.99 -15.68 8.99
N LEU A 162 9.19 -14.56 8.28
CA LEU A 162 9.98 -14.53 7.05
C LEU A 162 11.49 -14.38 7.30
N LYS A 163 11.94 -14.28 8.55
CA LYS A 163 13.33 -13.93 8.90
C LYS A 163 14.38 -14.76 8.16
N SER A 164 14.13 -16.06 7.94
CA SER A 164 15.05 -16.97 7.25
C SER A 164 15.19 -16.69 5.75
N ILE A 165 14.25 -15.97 5.14
CA ILE A 165 14.18 -15.73 3.69
C ILE A 165 14.28 -14.25 3.31
N LEU A 166 14.35 -13.34 4.28
CA LEU A 166 14.53 -11.91 4.03
C LEU A 166 15.98 -11.57 3.71
N THR A 167 16.16 -10.61 2.81
CA THR A 167 17.46 -9.95 2.63
C THR A 167 17.69 -9.04 3.84
N ILE A 168 18.71 -9.34 4.64
CA ILE A 168 19.15 -8.42 5.69
C ILE A 168 19.92 -7.31 5.00
N LYS A 169 19.27 -6.17 4.75
CA LYS A 169 20.02 -4.93 4.49
C LYS A 169 20.82 -4.65 5.78
N LYS A 170 22.12 -4.94 5.78
CA LYS A 170 23.04 -4.39 6.79
C LYS A 170 22.91 -2.88 6.63
N ASN A 171 22.38 -2.19 7.64
CA ASN A 171 22.47 -0.74 7.72
C ASN A 171 23.94 -0.37 7.51
N LYS A 172 24.25 0.27 6.39
CA LYS A 172 25.52 0.98 6.20
C LYS A 172 25.38 2.34 6.87
#